data_AF-A0A2V8WXG9-F1
#
_entry.id   AF-A0A2V8WXG9-F1
#
_cell.length_a   1.000
_cell.length_b   1.000
_cell.length_c   1.000
_cell.angle_alpha   90.00
_cell.angle_beta   90.00
_cell.angle_gamma   90.00
#
_symmetry.space_group_name_H-M   'P 1'
#
loop_
_entity.id
_entity.type
_entity.pdbx_description
1 polymer ?
#
loop_
_entity_poly.entity_id
_entity_poly.type
_entity_poly.pdbx_seq_one_letter_code
_entity_poly.pdbx_strand_id
1 'polypeptide(L)'
;MAYIDWMRGLACVLMFQTHCYDSWLGGGARKSTFFMWSQLGGTLPAPLFLFLAGISFALVVDKLRQKDLAASQIARTTIRRGAEIFGLGLLFRLQEYLIAWGWAPWSDLFRVDILNTIGISMMLMGVSCGAVLWAAGKARRPRLMLAGAAAATALTIALLTPLLWTTWRPHWLPWPLESYI
;
A
#
# COMPACT_ATOMS: atom_id res chain seq x y z
N MET A 1 9.81 -13.35 13.90
CA MET A 1 8.35 -13.14 13.74
C MET A 1 7.84 -12.14 14.77
N ALA A 2 7.97 -12.40 16.08
CA ALA A 2 7.48 -11.50 17.14
C ALA A 2 7.91 -10.01 17.00
N TYR A 3 9.15 -9.72 16.59
CA TYR A 3 9.61 -8.34 16.39
C TYR A 3 8.89 -7.63 15.22
N ILE A 4 8.60 -8.33 14.13
CA ILE A 4 7.85 -7.78 12.99
C ILE A 4 6.42 -7.47 13.42
N ASP A 5 5.80 -8.37 14.20
CA ASP A 5 4.45 -8.19 14.70
C ASP A 5 4.36 -7.00 15.67
N TRP A 6 5.36 -6.83 16.54
CA TRP A 6 5.47 -5.65 17.42
C TRP A 6 5.61 -4.34 16.65
N MET A 7 6.47 -4.28 15.64
CA MET A 7 6.62 -3.06 14.83
C MET A 7 5.35 -2.74 14.03
N ARG A 8 4.64 -3.76 13.53
CA ARG A 8 3.32 -3.57 12.90
C ARG A 8 2.31 -3.01 13.89
N GLY A 9 2.28 -3.54 15.11
CA GLY A 9 1.45 -3.03 16.20
C GLY A 9 1.76 -1.57 16.54
N LEU A 10 3.04 -1.22 16.64
CA LEU A 10 3.48 0.16 16.84
C LEU A 10 3.04 1.07 15.70
N ALA A 11 3.19 0.63 14.45
CA ALA A 11 2.76 1.39 13.29
C ALA A 11 1.24 1.65 13.31
N CYS A 12 0.43 0.63 13.66
CA CYS A 12 -1.01 0.79 13.85
C CYS A 12 -1.33 1.83 14.93
N VAL A 13 -0.71 1.72 16.11
CA VAL A 13 -0.97 2.63 17.25
C VAL A 13 -0.63 4.07 16.87
N LEU A 14 0.53 4.31 16.28
CA LEU A 14 0.95 5.65 15.87
C LEU A 14 0.06 6.23 14.76
N MET A 15 -0.42 5.40 13.83
CA MET A 15 -1.39 5.80 12.81
C MET A 15 -2.71 6.26 13.43
N PHE A 16 -3.30 5.43 14.31
CA PHE A 16 -4.53 5.79 15.03
C PHE A 16 -4.35 7.06 15.85
N GLN A 17 -3.25 7.15 16.61
CA GLN A 17 -2.92 8.33 17.41
C GLN A 17 -2.91 9.61 16.56
N THR A 18 -2.25 9.56 15.40
CA THR A 18 -2.09 10.74 14.53
C THR A 18 -3.44 11.22 13.99
N HIS A 19 -4.28 10.31 13.48
CA HIS A 19 -5.59 10.67 12.94
C HIS A 19 -6.59 11.08 14.03
N CYS A 20 -6.55 10.45 15.20
CA CYS A 20 -7.38 10.83 16.35
C CYS A 20 -7.02 12.23 16.85
N TYR A 21 -5.71 12.53 17.02
CA TYR A 21 -5.29 13.86 17.46
C TYR A 21 -5.56 14.95 16.43
N ASP A 22 -5.40 14.67 15.14
CA ASP A 22 -5.78 15.65 14.10
C ASP A 22 -7.29 15.90 14.10
N SER A 23 -8.12 14.86 14.24
CA SER A 23 -9.58 15.00 14.21
C SER A 23 -10.15 15.66 15.49
N TRP A 24 -9.51 15.43 16.64
CA TRP A 24 -10.03 15.86 17.95
C TRP A 24 -9.51 17.23 18.41
N LEU A 25 -8.28 17.60 18.05
CA LEU A 25 -7.67 18.86 18.51
C LEU A 25 -8.01 20.00 17.55
N GLY A 26 -8.69 21.04 18.06
CA GLY A 26 -9.00 22.27 17.34
C GLY A 26 -8.27 23.50 17.92
N GLY A 27 -8.20 24.58 17.13
CA GLY A 27 -7.75 25.90 17.60
C GLY A 27 -6.33 25.94 18.18
N GLY A 28 -6.16 26.57 19.35
CA GLY A 28 -4.86 26.77 20.00
C GLY A 28 -4.13 25.48 20.40
N ALA A 29 -4.86 24.36 20.55
CA ALA A 29 -4.26 23.07 20.89
C ALA A 29 -3.41 22.49 19.74
N ARG A 30 -3.72 22.81 18.47
CA ARG A 30 -2.90 22.42 17.31
C ARG A 30 -1.56 23.17 17.23
N LYS A 31 -1.45 24.34 17.88
CA LYS A 31 -0.19 25.10 17.94
C LYS A 31 0.70 24.72 19.14
N SER A 32 0.28 23.74 19.93
CA SER A 32 1.06 23.27 21.07
C SER A 32 2.30 22.49 20.61
N THR A 33 3.39 22.62 21.37
CA THR A 33 4.62 21.82 21.17
C THR A 33 4.33 20.32 21.27
N PHE A 34 3.37 19.92 22.10
CA PHE A 34 2.91 18.53 22.19
C PHE A 34 2.31 18.01 20.88
N PHE A 35 1.43 18.78 20.23
CA PHE A 35 0.87 18.41 18.93
C PHE A 35 1.96 18.29 17.86
N MET A 36 2.91 19.22 17.84
CA MET A 36 4.03 19.20 16.90
C MET A 36 4.93 17.96 17.08
N TRP A 37 5.25 17.59 18.33
CA TRP A 37 6.00 16.35 18.62
C TRP A 37 5.21 15.10 18.24
N SER A 38 3.89 15.09 18.49
CA SER A 38 3.02 14.00 18.06
C SER A 38 2.94 13.90 16.53
N GLN A 39 2.95 15.02 15.82
CA GLN A 39 2.90 15.05 14.35
C GLN A 39 4.21 14.57 13.73
N LEU A 40 5.35 14.87 14.38
CA LEU A 40 6.66 14.33 14.02
C LEU A 40 6.66 12.79 14.16
N GLY A 41 6.15 12.27 15.28
CA GLY A 41 5.89 10.83 15.44
C GLY A 41 4.92 10.27 14.39
N GLY A 42 3.92 11.05 13.99
CA GLY A 42 2.93 10.71 12.96
C GLY A 42 3.47 10.62 11.53
N THR A 43 4.72 11.01 11.27
CA THR A 43 5.38 10.79 9.97
C THR A 43 6.03 9.40 9.85
N LEU A 44 6.26 8.72 10.97
CA LEU A 44 6.90 7.39 11.03
C LEU A 44 6.01 6.19 10.62
N PRO A 45 4.67 6.19 10.81
CA PRO A 45 3.84 5.04 10.49
C PRO A 45 3.92 4.65 9.02
N ALA A 46 3.88 5.62 8.10
CA ALA A 46 3.87 5.35 6.67
C ALA A 46 5.17 4.67 6.18
N PRO A 47 6.38 5.20 6.46
CA PRO A 47 7.63 4.51 6.14
C PRO A 47 7.76 3.14 6.82
N LEU A 48 7.33 3.02 8.08
CA LEU A 48 7.43 1.77 8.83
C LEU A 48 6.53 0.69 8.22
N PHE A 49 5.27 1.01 7.92
CA PHE A 49 4.35 0.09 7.24
C PHE A 49 4.89 -0.36 5.88
N LEU A 50 5.39 0.57 5.07
CA LEU A 50 5.91 0.25 3.73
C LEU A 50 7.15 -0.66 3.81
N PHE A 51 8.07 -0.36 4.72
CA PHE A 51 9.27 -1.16 4.94
C PHE A 51 8.93 -2.58 5.42
N LEU A 52 8.04 -2.70 6.41
CA LEU A 52 7.60 -3.99 6.94
C LEU A 52 6.81 -4.81 5.93
N ALA A 53 6.01 -4.16 5.08
CA ALA A 53 5.31 -4.81 3.98
C ALA A 53 6.31 -5.42 3.00
N GLY A 54 7.36 -4.67 2.63
CA GLY A 54 8.43 -5.15 1.75
C GLY A 54 9.19 -6.35 2.33
N ILE A 55 9.59 -6.30 3.61
CA ILE A 55 10.26 -7.43 4.29
C ILE A 55 9.33 -8.65 4.36
N SER A 56 8.07 -8.44 4.75
CA SER A 56 7.08 -9.53 4.84
C SER A 56 6.91 -10.22 3.50
N PHE A 57 6.86 -9.45 2.41
CA PHE A 57 6.77 -9.98 1.05
C PHE A 57 8.01 -10.79 0.67
N ALA A 58 9.22 -10.27 0.92
CA ALA A 58 10.46 -10.99 0.64
C ALA A 58 10.54 -12.34 1.38
N LEU A 59 10.10 -12.38 2.64
CA LEU A 59 10.02 -13.61 3.43
C LEU A 59 8.99 -14.60 2.89
N VAL A 60 7.82 -14.12 2.45
CA VAL A 60 6.79 -14.97 1.82
C VAL A 60 7.33 -15.59 0.53
N VAL A 61 7.98 -14.80 -0.33
CA VAL A 61 8.56 -15.29 -1.57
C VAL A 61 9.67 -16.32 -1.31
N ASP A 62 10.58 -16.07 -0.36
CA ASP A 62 11.64 -17.02 -0.03
C ASP A 62 11.08 -18.32 0.58
N LYS A 63 10.10 -18.22 1.50
CA LYS A 63 9.44 -19.39 2.10
C LYS A 63 8.69 -20.24 1.07
N LEU A 64 8.01 -19.61 0.11
CA LEU A 64 7.30 -20.33 -0.94
C LEU A 64 8.26 -20.97 -1.95
N ARG A 65 9.41 -20.35 -2.20
CA ARG A 65 10.48 -20.93 -3.02
C ARG A 65 11.13 -22.14 -2.36
N GLN A 66 11.34 -22.11 -1.03
CA GLN A 66 11.84 -23.27 -0.27
C GLN A 66 10.88 -24.47 -0.33
N LYS A 67 9.61 -24.25 -0.65
CA LYS A 67 8.59 -25.31 -0.79
C LYS A 67 8.46 -25.87 -2.22
N ASP A 68 9.35 -25.48 -3.14
CA ASP A 68 9.35 -25.89 -4.56
C ASP A 68 8.00 -25.69 -5.27
N LEU A 69 7.22 -24.71 -4.81
CA LEU A 69 5.94 -24.37 -5.43
C LEU A 69 6.19 -23.61 -6.73
N ALA A 70 5.43 -23.95 -7.77
CA ALA A 70 5.51 -23.26 -9.05
C ALA A 70 5.22 -21.75 -8.87
N ALA A 71 6.03 -20.90 -9.52
CA ALA A 71 5.92 -19.44 -9.44
C ALA A 71 4.51 -18.91 -9.77
N SER A 72 3.77 -19.61 -10.64
CA SER A 72 2.38 -19.30 -10.98
C SER A 72 1.41 -19.52 -9.82
N GLN A 73 1.64 -20.54 -8.98
CA GLN A 73 0.82 -20.80 -7.78
C GLN A 73 1.09 -19.76 -6.69
N ILE A 74 2.34 -19.33 -6.58
CA ILE A 74 2.77 -18.24 -5.67
C ILE A 74 2.07 -16.94 -6.05
N ALA A 75 2.17 -16.54 -7.31
CA ALA A 75 1.52 -15.34 -7.83
C ALA A 75 -0.01 -15.41 -7.63
N ARG A 76 -0.64 -16.52 -8.00
CA ARG A 76 -2.11 -16.70 -7.87
C ARG A 76 -2.59 -16.59 -6.44
N THR A 77 -1.84 -17.13 -5.47
CA THR A 77 -2.21 -17.06 -4.05
C THR A 77 -2.13 -15.62 -3.54
N THR A 78 -1.05 -14.91 -3.83
CA THR A 78 -0.86 -13.51 -3.44
C THR A 78 -1.90 -12.61 -4.10
N ILE A 79 -2.17 -12.81 -5.40
CA ILE A 79 -3.19 -12.06 -6.16
C ILE A 79 -4.57 -12.31 -5.58
N ARG A 80 -4.94 -13.56 -5.28
CA ARG A 80 -6.25 -13.89 -4.69
C ARG A 80 -6.43 -13.22 -3.33
N ARG A 81 -5.40 -13.22 -2.48
CA ARG A 81 -5.44 -12.51 -1.20
C ARG A 81 -5.56 -10.99 -1.38
N GLY A 82 -4.82 -10.41 -2.34
CA GLY A 82 -4.97 -9.01 -2.70
C GLY A 82 -6.38 -8.66 -3.20
N ALA A 83 -6.97 -9.55 -4.01
CA ALA A 83 -8.34 -9.41 -4.52
C ALA A 83 -9.40 -9.55 -3.40
N GLU A 84 -9.19 -10.43 -2.43
CA GLU A 84 -10.02 -10.53 -1.23
C GLU A 84 -9.99 -9.20 -0.45
N ILE A 85 -8.80 -8.65 -0.18
CA ILE A 85 -8.65 -7.37 0.53
C ILE A 85 -9.28 -6.21 -0.26
N PHE A 86 -9.07 -6.17 -1.58
CA PHE A 86 -9.68 -5.18 -2.46
C PHE A 86 -11.21 -5.27 -2.45
N GLY A 87 -11.75 -6.49 -2.54
CA GLY A 87 -13.20 -6.73 -2.46
C GLY A 87 -13.78 -6.31 -1.11
N LEU A 88 -13.07 -6.58 -0.01
CA LEU A 88 -13.47 -6.11 1.31
C LEU A 88 -13.43 -4.57 1.41
N GLY A 89 -12.43 -3.91 0.82
CA GLY A 89 -12.38 -2.45 0.75
C GLY A 89 -13.58 -1.84 0.04
N LEU A 90 -13.98 -2.40 -1.11
CA LEU A 90 -15.19 -2.02 -1.82
C LEU A 90 -16.46 -2.27 -1.00
N LEU A 91 -16.52 -3.40 -0.27
CA LEU A 91 -17.67 -3.75 0.55
C LEU A 91 -17.82 -2.82 1.76
N PHE A 92 -16.73 -2.45 2.42
CA PHE A 92 -16.73 -1.42 3.47
C PHE A 92 -17.23 -0.09 2.95
N ARG A 93 -16.80 0.30 1.74
CA ARG A 93 -17.24 1.56 1.12
C ARG A 93 -18.73 1.55 0.79
N LEU A 94 -19.22 0.43 0.26
CA LEU A 94 -20.65 0.23 0.01
C LEU A 94 -21.45 0.30 1.31
N GLN A 95 -20.97 -0.33 2.38
CA GLN A 95 -21.61 -0.26 3.69
C GLN A 95 -21.67 1.18 4.22
N GLU A 96 -20.58 1.93 4.15
CA GLU A 96 -20.51 3.32 4.59
C GLU A 96 -21.52 4.20 3.82
N TYR A 97 -21.60 4.02 2.50
CA TYR A 97 -22.55 4.72 1.66
C TYR A 97 -24.02 4.39 2.00
N LEU A 98 -24.31 3.10 2.26
CA LEU A 98 -25.65 2.67 2.67
C LEU A 98 -26.04 3.19 4.07
N ILE A 99 -25.08 3.37 4.98
CA ILE A 99 -25.33 3.97 6.31
C ILE A 99 -25.58 5.48 6.18
N ALA A 100 -24.82 6.17 5.33
CA ALA A 100 -24.96 7.61 5.06
C ALA A 100 -26.03 7.93 3.99
N TRP A 101 -26.96 7.00 3.75
CA TRP A 101 -27.96 7.10 2.69
C TRP A 101 -28.80 8.38 2.81
N GLY A 102 -28.77 9.21 1.76
CA GLY A 102 -29.45 10.50 1.70
C GLY A 102 -28.61 11.72 2.10
N TRP A 103 -27.46 11.52 2.76
CA TRP A 103 -26.53 12.59 3.14
C TRP A 103 -25.21 12.54 2.35
N ALA A 104 -24.81 11.35 1.88
CA ALA A 104 -23.59 11.17 1.10
C ALA A 104 -23.84 11.26 -0.43
N PRO A 105 -23.04 12.04 -1.17
CA PRO A 105 -23.10 12.06 -2.64
C PRO A 105 -22.62 10.73 -3.23
N TRP A 106 -23.20 10.31 -4.36
CA TRP A 106 -22.83 9.07 -5.08
C TRP A 106 -21.35 8.97 -5.45
N SER A 107 -20.67 10.12 -5.56
CA SER A 107 -19.22 10.20 -5.80
C SER A 107 -18.39 9.57 -4.69
N ASP A 108 -18.93 9.44 -3.47
CA ASP A 108 -18.20 8.82 -2.37
C ASP A 108 -17.97 7.32 -2.60
N LEU A 109 -18.82 6.64 -3.35
CA LEU A 109 -18.63 5.22 -3.70
C LEU A 109 -17.34 4.98 -4.52
N PHE A 110 -16.93 5.98 -5.31
CA PHE A 110 -15.76 5.92 -6.19
C PHE A 110 -14.46 6.40 -5.53
N ARG A 111 -14.52 6.86 -4.28
CA ARG A 111 -13.32 7.33 -3.57
C ARG A 111 -12.39 6.15 -3.27
N VAL A 112 -11.12 6.29 -3.64
CA VAL A 112 -10.11 5.25 -3.40
C VAL A 112 -9.75 5.23 -1.92
N ASP A 113 -9.92 4.07 -1.29
CA ASP A 113 -9.53 3.83 0.11
C ASP A 113 -8.19 3.07 0.21
N ILE A 114 -7.55 3.12 1.38
CA ILE A 114 -6.28 2.47 1.68
C ILE A 114 -6.33 0.96 1.44
N LEU A 115 -7.47 0.30 1.70
CA LEU A 115 -7.65 -1.13 1.43
C LEU A 115 -7.58 -1.45 -0.06
N ASN A 116 -8.11 -0.57 -0.92
CA ASN A 116 -8.05 -0.73 -2.37
C ASN A 116 -6.59 -0.64 -2.86
N THR A 117 -5.85 0.35 -2.34
CA THR A 117 -4.43 0.54 -2.64
C THR A 117 -3.58 -0.64 -2.16
N ILE A 118 -3.84 -1.18 -0.96
CA ILE A 118 -3.16 -2.37 -0.45
C ILE A 118 -3.49 -3.60 -1.31
N GLY A 119 -4.76 -3.80 -1.67
CA GLY A 119 -5.18 -4.91 -2.52
C GLY A 119 -4.51 -4.89 -3.89
N ILE A 120 -4.52 -3.73 -4.56
CA ILE A 120 -3.88 -3.54 -5.88
C ILE A 120 -2.37 -3.73 -5.79
N SER A 121 -1.71 -3.15 -4.80
CA SER A 121 -0.25 -3.30 -4.64
C SER A 121 0.15 -4.77 -4.41
N MET A 122 -0.62 -5.54 -3.62
CA MET A 122 -0.41 -6.98 -3.45
C MET A 122 -0.58 -7.76 -4.75
N MET A 123 -1.60 -7.43 -5.55
CA MET A 123 -1.81 -8.05 -6.87
C MET A 123 -0.64 -7.75 -7.82
N LEU A 124 -0.22 -6.48 -7.93
CA LEU A 124 0.90 -6.06 -8.75
C LEU A 124 2.22 -6.71 -8.33
N MET A 125 2.48 -6.81 -7.01
CA MET A 125 3.64 -7.53 -6.48
C MET A 125 3.60 -9.02 -6.81
N GLY A 126 2.43 -9.66 -6.74
CA GLY A 126 2.26 -11.06 -7.15
C GLY A 126 2.55 -11.26 -8.64
N VAL A 127 2.06 -10.36 -9.49
CA VAL A 127 2.31 -10.37 -10.95
C VAL A 127 3.79 -10.14 -11.25
N SER A 128 4.42 -9.13 -10.68
CA SER A 128 5.83 -8.80 -10.95
C SER A 128 6.77 -9.92 -10.47
N CYS A 129 6.52 -10.48 -9.28
CA CYS A 129 7.28 -11.62 -8.79
C CYS A 129 7.07 -12.86 -9.68
N GLY A 130 5.83 -13.14 -10.08
CA GLY A 130 5.52 -14.23 -11.00
C GLY A 130 6.21 -14.07 -12.35
N ALA A 131 6.19 -12.87 -12.92
CA ALA A 131 6.83 -12.55 -14.20
C ALA A 131 8.37 -12.69 -14.12
N VAL A 132 8.99 -12.16 -13.06
CA VAL A 132 10.44 -12.27 -12.86
C VAL A 132 10.86 -13.72 -12.65
N LEU A 133 10.10 -14.51 -11.87
CA LEU A 133 10.40 -15.91 -11.64
C LEU A 133 10.17 -16.77 -12.89
N TRP A 134 9.13 -16.48 -13.68
CA TRP A 134 8.89 -17.13 -14.97
C TRP A 134 10.02 -16.83 -15.96
N ALA A 135 10.41 -15.56 -16.09
CA ALA A 135 11.52 -15.13 -16.94
C ALA A 135 12.89 -15.68 -16.46
N ALA A 136 13.06 -15.83 -15.15
CA ALA A 136 14.27 -16.41 -14.57
C ALA A 136 14.40 -17.91 -14.87
N GLY A 137 13.31 -18.67 -15.07
CA GLY A 137 13.38 -20.10 -15.37
C GLY A 137 14.29 -20.88 -14.39
N LYS A 138 15.32 -21.56 -14.91
CA LYS A 138 16.38 -22.24 -14.13
C LYS A 138 17.63 -21.37 -13.86
N ALA A 139 17.51 -20.05 -13.90
CA ALA A 139 18.66 -19.15 -13.73
C ALA A 139 19.41 -19.44 -12.43
N ARG A 140 20.74 -19.28 -12.47
CA ARG A 140 21.63 -19.53 -11.33
C ARG A 140 21.39 -18.56 -10.15
N ARG A 141 20.78 -17.38 -10.38
CA ARG A 141 20.64 -16.31 -9.38
C ARG A 141 19.30 -15.54 -9.45
N PRO A 142 18.14 -16.19 -9.26
CA PRO A 142 16.83 -15.52 -9.32
C PRO A 142 16.62 -14.48 -8.22
N ARG A 143 17.35 -14.59 -7.09
CA ARG A 143 17.35 -13.56 -6.02
C ARG A 143 17.87 -12.21 -6.50
N LEU A 144 18.90 -12.22 -7.35
CA LEU A 144 19.48 -10.99 -7.89
C LEU A 144 18.53 -10.34 -8.90
N MET A 145 17.81 -11.15 -9.67
CA MET A 145 16.80 -10.68 -10.62
C MET A 145 15.59 -10.07 -9.90
N LEU A 146 15.12 -10.68 -8.82
CA LEU A 146 14.04 -10.12 -7.98
C LEU A 146 14.48 -8.81 -7.31
N ALA A 147 15.68 -8.75 -6.75
CA ALA A 147 16.23 -7.53 -6.15
C ALA A 147 16.41 -6.43 -7.21
N GLY A 148 16.92 -6.78 -8.40
CA GLY A 148 17.06 -5.86 -9.53
C GLY A 148 15.72 -5.33 -10.02
N ALA A 149 14.71 -6.19 -10.16
CA ALA A 149 13.35 -5.79 -10.53
C ALA A 149 12.71 -4.89 -9.48
N ALA A 150 12.87 -5.19 -8.19
CA ALA A 150 12.39 -4.33 -7.11
C ALA A 150 13.08 -2.95 -7.12
N ALA A 151 14.41 -2.92 -7.28
CA ALA A 151 15.17 -1.68 -7.37
C ALA A 151 14.79 -0.86 -8.60
N ALA A 152 14.64 -1.51 -9.76
CA ALA A 152 14.18 -0.87 -10.98
C ALA A 152 12.78 -0.28 -10.78
N THR A 153 11.83 -1.04 -10.25
CA THR A 153 10.46 -0.57 -9.99
C THR A 153 10.47 0.64 -9.04
N ALA A 154 11.23 0.56 -7.94
CA ALA A 154 11.37 1.67 -6.98
C ALA A 154 11.98 2.93 -7.62
N LEU A 155 13.04 2.76 -8.42
CA LEU A 155 13.69 3.86 -9.15
C LEU A 155 12.72 4.49 -10.16
N THR A 156 11.96 3.66 -10.88
CA THR A 156 10.99 4.14 -11.86
C THR A 156 9.90 4.96 -11.17
N ILE A 157 9.38 4.50 -10.03
CA ILE A 157 8.41 5.26 -9.23
C ILE A 157 9.04 6.58 -8.75
N ALA A 158 10.25 6.54 -8.18
CA ALA A 158 10.92 7.75 -7.67
C ALA A 158 11.19 8.81 -8.76
N LEU A 159 11.51 8.39 -9.98
CA LEU A 159 11.77 9.30 -11.10
C LEU A 159 10.48 9.80 -11.77
N LEU A 160 9.46 8.95 -11.90
CA LEU A 160 8.20 9.31 -12.56
C LEU A 160 7.28 10.14 -11.68
N THR A 161 7.29 9.93 -10.36
CA THR A 161 6.40 10.65 -9.41
C THR A 161 6.53 12.18 -9.53
N PRO A 162 7.73 12.79 -9.51
CA PRO A 162 7.85 14.25 -9.65
C PRO A 162 7.45 14.74 -11.05
N LEU A 163 7.72 13.97 -12.11
CA LEU A 163 7.33 14.32 -13.48
C LEU A 163 5.81 14.32 -13.65
N LEU A 164 5.13 13.29 -13.14
CA LEU A 164 3.67 13.18 -13.16
C LEU A 164 3.01 14.32 -12.38
N TRP A 165 3.57 14.69 -11.23
CA TRP A 165 3.01 15.77 -10.40
C TRP A 165 3.20 17.17 -11.01
N THR A 166 4.31 17.42 -11.72
CA THR A 166 4.69 18.77 -12.14
C THR A 166 4.39 19.08 -13.61
N THR A 167 4.73 18.18 -14.53
CA THR A 167 4.72 18.45 -15.98
C THR A 167 3.82 17.52 -16.77
N TRP A 168 3.61 16.28 -16.32
CA TRP A 168 2.86 15.25 -17.04
C TRP A 168 1.48 14.98 -16.45
N ARG A 169 0.90 15.96 -15.74
CA ARG A 169 -0.46 15.82 -15.22
C ARG A 169 -1.45 15.57 -16.36
N PRO A 170 -2.16 14.43 -16.36
CA PRO A 170 -3.08 14.09 -17.43
C PRO A 170 -4.37 14.91 -17.29
N HIS A 171 -4.37 16.15 -17.78
CA HIS A 171 -5.55 17.04 -17.78
C HIS A 171 -6.72 16.55 -18.65
N TRP A 172 -6.51 15.49 -19.43
CA TRP A 172 -7.54 14.81 -20.21
C TRP A 172 -8.34 13.80 -19.39
N LEU A 173 -7.89 13.48 -18.17
CA LEU A 173 -8.61 12.59 -17.26
C LEU A 173 -9.74 13.36 -16.56
N PRO A 174 -10.90 12.72 -16.28
CA PRO A 174 -11.92 13.33 -15.43
C PRO A 174 -11.32 13.75 -14.08
N TRP A 175 -11.72 14.92 -13.58
CA TRP A 175 -11.23 15.49 -12.32
C TRP A 175 -11.12 14.51 -11.13
N PRO A 176 -12.04 13.51 -10.94
CA PRO A 176 -11.91 12.59 -9.83
C PRO A 176 -10.68 11.70 -9.97
N LEU A 177 -10.34 11.26 -11.18
CA LEU A 177 -9.16 10.43 -11.45
C LEU A 177 -7.88 11.27 -11.51
N GLU A 178 -7.96 12.48 -12.06
CA GLU A 178 -6.85 13.42 -12.09
C GLU A 178 -6.34 13.73 -10.67
N SER A 179 -7.25 13.84 -9.69
CA SER A 179 -6.89 14.12 -8.30
C SER A 179 -6.09 13.03 -7.58
N TYR A 180 -6.00 11.83 -8.16
CA TYR A 180 -5.26 10.69 -7.61
C TYR A 180 -3.88 10.47 -8.26
N ILE A 181 -3.49 11.31 -9.23
CA ILE A 181 -2.22 11.23 -9.97
C ILE A 181 -1.34 12.43 -9.61
#